data_AF-A0A7W4D699-F1
#
_entry.id   AF-A0A7W4D699-F1
#
_cell.length_a   1.000
_cell.length_b   1.000
_cell.length_c   1.000
_cell.angle_alpha   90.00
_cell.angle_beta   90.00
_cell.angle_gamma   90.00
#
_symmetry.space_group_name_H-M   'P 1'
#
loop_
_entity.id
_entity.type
_entity.pdbx_description
1 polymer ?
#
loop_
_entity_poly.entity_id
_entity_poly.type
_entity_poly.pdbx_seq_one_letter_code
_entity_poly.pdbx_strand_id
1 'polypeptide(L)'
;MRYRLWFRDLAGAPVTMYGFKTVRNDPGLDIWRDTSTLYITLLKGHVPPGGDGPVLGAGLLRILPRDFARQLTTFRADGRTPLRSLGRFGTHFARTLTDTYGPVRKEDR
;
A
#
# COMPACT_ATOMS: atom_id res chain seq x y z
N MET A 1 -5.75 -0.01 -9.97
CA MET A 1 -4.33 0.36 -10.19
C MET A 1 -3.50 -0.90 -10.43
N ARG A 2 -2.50 -0.87 -11.32
CA ARG A 2 -1.66 -2.04 -11.65
C ARG A 2 -0.20 -1.78 -11.30
N TYR A 3 0.50 -2.83 -10.87
CA TYR A 3 1.89 -2.79 -10.41
C TYR A 3 2.68 -3.91 -11.09
N ARG A 4 3.94 -3.63 -11.39
CA ARG A 4 4.91 -4.62 -11.84
C ARG A 4 6.26 -4.32 -11.21
N LEU A 5 6.85 -5.32 -10.58
CA LEU A 5 8.16 -5.22 -9.95
C LEU A 5 9.03 -6.39 -10.40
N TRP A 6 10.23 -6.08 -10.85
CA TRP A 6 11.28 -7.06 -11.09
C TRP A 6 12.19 -7.14 -9.87
N PHE A 7 12.42 -8.35 -9.39
CA PHE A 7 13.34 -8.61 -8.28
C PHE A 7 14.00 -9.97 -8.48
N ARG A 8 14.84 -10.35 -7.53
CA ARG A 8 15.42 -11.70 -7.46
C ARG A 8 14.91 -12.38 -6.20
N ASP A 9 14.62 -13.67 -6.30
CA ASP A 9 14.31 -14.48 -5.13
C ASP A 9 15.55 -14.72 -4.26
N LEU A 10 15.39 -15.47 -3.18
CA LEU A 10 16.49 -15.79 -2.26
C LEU A 10 17.61 -16.63 -2.89
N ALA A 11 17.33 -17.33 -4.00
CA ALA A 11 18.32 -18.08 -4.77
C ALA A 11 18.94 -17.23 -5.89
N GLY A 12 18.56 -15.95 -6.01
CA GLY A 12 19.05 -15.03 -7.04
C GLY A 12 18.33 -15.15 -8.38
N ALA A 13 17.31 -16.01 -8.50
CA ALA A 13 16.59 -16.20 -9.75
C ALA A 13 15.70 -14.98 -10.07
N PRO A 14 15.62 -14.53 -11.33
CA PRO A 14 14.78 -13.40 -11.71
C PRO A 14 13.29 -13.75 -11.55
N VAL A 15 12.55 -12.86 -10.89
CA VAL A 15 11.11 -13.00 -10.65
C VAL A 15 10.41 -11.68 -10.97
N THR A 16 9.20 -11.78 -11.52
CA THR A 16 8.30 -10.65 -11.69
C THR A 16 7.10 -10.79 -10.77
N MET A 17 6.87 -9.79 -9.91
CA MET A 17 5.58 -9.63 -9.25
C MET A 17 4.72 -8.71 -10.10
N TYR A 18 3.61 -9.25 -10.59
CA TYR A 18 2.52 -8.47 -11.16
C TYR A 18 1.40 -8.38 -10.14
N GLY A 19 0.77 -7.22 -10.00
CA GLY A 19 -0.36 -7.12 -9.10
C GLY A 19 -1.29 -5.96 -9.40
N PHE A 20 -2.47 -5.97 -8.80
CA PHE A 20 -3.41 -4.87 -8.94
C PHE A 20 -4.17 -4.60 -7.64
N LYS A 21 -4.51 -3.33 -7.44
CA LYS A 21 -5.44 -2.87 -6.42
C LYS A 21 -6.74 -2.50 -7.09
N THR A 22 -7.84 -2.95 -6.52
CA THR A 22 -9.18 -2.44 -6.83
C THR A 22 -9.49 -1.39 -5.78
N VAL A 23 -9.64 -0.14 -6.21
CA VAL A 23 -10.02 0.96 -5.32
C VAL A 23 -11.42 1.40 -5.72
N ARG A 24 -12.39 1.17 -4.85
CA ARG A 24 -13.77 1.66 -5.01
C ARG A 24 -13.94 2.93 -4.19
N ASN A 25 -14.86 3.79 -4.64
CA ASN A 25 -15.15 5.04 -3.96
C ASN A 25 -16.34 4.86 -3.01
N ASP A 26 -16.15 4.00 -2.00
CA ASP A 26 -17.18 3.68 -1.01
C ASP A 26 -16.70 4.17 0.38
N PRO A 27 -17.38 5.12 1.03
CA PRO A 27 -16.85 5.78 2.22
C PRO A 27 -16.72 4.83 3.43
N GLY A 28 -15.71 5.03 4.28
CA GLY A 28 -15.50 4.30 5.53
C GLY A 28 -14.31 3.33 5.55
N LEU A 29 -14.38 2.32 6.42
CA LEU A 29 -13.32 1.31 6.60
C LEU A 29 -13.05 0.46 5.35
N ASP A 30 -13.96 0.44 4.38
CA ASP A 30 -13.78 -0.25 3.11
C ASP A 30 -12.72 0.44 2.23
N ILE A 31 -12.60 1.78 2.26
CA ILE A 31 -11.50 2.49 1.58
C ILE A 31 -10.14 2.03 2.09
N TRP A 32 -10.00 1.83 3.41
CA TRP A 32 -8.74 1.36 3.98
C TRP A 32 -8.35 -0.01 3.42
N ARG A 33 -9.31 -0.95 3.37
CA ARG A 33 -9.09 -2.28 2.84
C ARG A 33 -8.73 -2.23 1.36
N ASP A 34 -9.41 -1.39 0.59
CA ASP A 34 -9.18 -1.21 -0.84
C ASP A 34 -7.80 -0.62 -1.16
N THR A 35 -7.35 0.37 -0.40
CA THR A 35 -6.03 0.99 -0.60
C THR A 35 -4.88 0.13 -0.05
N SER A 36 -5.18 -0.76 0.90
CA SER A 36 -4.18 -1.59 1.60
C SER A 36 -4.12 -3.04 1.11
N THR A 37 -4.96 -3.43 0.15
CA THR A 37 -4.99 -4.79 -0.42
C THR A 37 -4.45 -4.81 -1.84
N LEU A 38 -3.46 -5.66 -2.10
CA LEU A 38 -2.86 -5.87 -3.41
C LEU A 38 -2.95 -7.36 -3.77
N TYR A 39 -3.66 -7.67 -4.86
CA TYR A 39 -3.66 -9.00 -5.44
C TYR A 39 -2.41 -9.16 -6.28
N ILE A 40 -1.65 -10.24 -6.10
CA ILE A 40 -0.40 -10.48 -6.80
C ILE A 40 -0.33 -11.85 -7.46
N THR A 41 0.45 -11.91 -8.53
CA THR A 41 0.92 -13.12 -9.20
C THR A 41 2.43 -12.99 -9.39
N LEU A 42 3.16 -14.05 -9.03
CA LEU A 42 4.59 -14.17 -9.26
C LEU A 42 4.83 -14.95 -10.56
N LEU A 43 5.67 -14.42 -11.43
CA LEU A 43 6.06 -15.03 -12.69
C LEU A 43 7.57 -15.32 -12.69
N LYS A 44 7.97 -16.42 -13.30
CA LYS A 44 9.38 -16.76 -13.53
C LYS A 44 9.98 -15.80 -14.56
N GLY A 45 11.15 -15.24 -14.25
CA GLY A 45 11.86 -14.29 -15.10
C GLY A 45 11.44 -12.83 -14.90
N HIS A 46 12.15 -11.92 -15.58
CA HIS A 46 11.78 -10.51 -15.71
C HIS A 46 10.90 -10.33 -16.94
N VAL A 47 9.60 -10.50 -16.73
CA VAL A 47 8.58 -10.45 -17.78
C VAL A 47 8.18 -8.99 -18.01
N PRO A 48 8.26 -8.46 -19.24
CA PRO A 48 7.82 -7.09 -19.55
C PRO A 48 6.30 -6.95 -19.61
N PRO A 49 5.76 -5.71 -19.65
CA PRO A 49 4.35 -5.49 -19.96
C PRO A 49 3.95 -6.17 -21.27
N GLY A 50 2.81 -6.85 -21.30
CA GLY A 50 2.33 -7.62 -22.46
C GLY A 50 3.04 -8.96 -22.68
N GLY A 51 4.07 -9.29 -21.89
CA GLY A 51 4.69 -10.60 -21.89
C GLY A 51 4.01 -11.56 -20.92
N ASP A 52 4.05 -12.84 -21.27
CA ASP A 52 3.63 -13.95 -20.42
C ASP A 52 4.83 -14.72 -19.90
N GLY A 53 4.65 -15.40 -18.77
CA GLY A 53 5.68 -16.24 -18.18
C GLY A 53 5.08 -17.28 -17.22
N PRO A 54 5.83 -18.34 -16.89
CA PRO A 54 5.36 -19.37 -15.97
C PRO A 54 4.97 -18.79 -14.61
N VAL A 55 3.76 -19.10 -14.13
CA VAL A 55 3.28 -18.66 -12.81
C VAL A 55 3.96 -19.49 -11.72
N LEU A 56 4.64 -18.79 -10.81
CA LEU A 56 5.27 -19.38 -9.62
C LEU A 56 4.29 -19.43 -8.43
N GLY A 57 3.31 -18.54 -8.39
CA GLY A 57 2.28 -18.49 -7.35
C GLY A 57 1.43 -17.22 -7.43
N ALA A 58 0.35 -17.20 -6.65
CA ALA A 58 -0.52 -16.03 -6.51
C ALA A 58 -0.89 -15.83 -5.04
N GLY A 59 -1.20 -14.59 -4.66
CA GLY A 59 -1.50 -14.27 -3.28
C GLY A 59 -2.07 -12.86 -3.09
N LEU A 60 -2.30 -12.53 -1.83
CA LEU A 60 -2.87 -11.24 -1.43
C LEU A 60 -1.92 -10.60 -0.40
N LEU A 61 -1.41 -9.42 -0.74
CA LEU A 61 -0.65 -8.59 0.18
C LEU A 61 -1.60 -7.62 0.84
N ARG A 62 -1.68 -7.67 2.17
CA ARG A 62 -2.49 -6.75 2.96
C ARG A 62 -1.63 -6.03 3.97
N ILE A 63 -1.65 -4.70 3.94
CA ILE A 63 -1.07 -3.87 5.00
C ILE A 63 -2.14 -3.70 6.08
N LEU A 64 -1.86 -4.20 7.29
CA LEU A 64 -2.75 -4.00 8.42
C LEU A 64 -2.55 -2.59 9.01
N PRO A 65 -3.55 -2.01 9.69
CA PRO A 65 -3.39 -0.72 10.38
C PRO A 65 -2.17 -0.67 11.31
N ARG A 66 -1.85 -1.79 11.99
CA ARG A 66 -0.66 -1.90 12.84
C ARG A 66 0.65 -1.85 12.06
N ASP A 67 0.68 -2.43 10.85
CA ASP A 67 1.87 -2.46 10.00
C ASP A 67 2.12 -1.06 9.46
N PHE A 68 1.04 -0.36 9.11
CA PHE A 68 1.08 1.04 8.74
C PHE A 68 1.54 1.94 9.90
N ALA A 69 1.01 1.75 11.11
CA ALA A 69 1.46 2.49 12.28
C ALA A 69 2.97 2.29 12.54
N ARG A 70 3.48 1.08 12.33
CA ARG A 70 4.93 0.80 12.37
C ARG A 70 5.68 1.52 11.23
N GLN A 71 5.12 1.62 10.04
CA GLN A 71 5.76 2.38 8.95
C GLN A 71 5.90 3.87 9.29
N LEU A 72 4.90 4.46 9.96
CA LEU A 72 4.96 5.86 10.40
C LEU A 72 6.13 6.15 11.36
N THR A 73 6.59 5.15 12.13
CA THR A 73 7.76 5.33 13.01
C THR A 73 9.08 5.43 12.25
N THR A 74 9.08 5.16 10.95
CA THR A 74 10.29 5.26 10.10
C THR A 74 10.46 6.65 9.51
N PHE A 75 9.49 7.55 9.69
CA PHE A 75 9.58 8.92 9.20
C PHE A 75 10.72 9.68 9.88
N ARG A 76 11.58 10.26 9.05
CA ARG A 76 12.66 11.15 9.46
C ARG A 76 12.41 12.52 8.85
N ALA A 77 12.78 13.56 9.58
CA ALA A 77 12.67 14.93 9.14
C ALA A 77 14.05 15.58 9.17
N ASP A 78 14.38 16.33 8.12
CA ASP A 78 15.62 17.07 7.99
C ASP A 78 15.37 18.59 8.05
N GLY A 79 16.44 19.37 8.27
CA GLY A 79 16.42 20.83 8.24
C GLY A 79 16.46 21.50 9.61
N ARG A 80 16.05 22.78 9.68
CA ARG A 80 16.27 23.66 10.85
C ARG A 80 15.43 23.30 12.09
N THR A 81 14.26 22.68 11.92
CA THR A 81 13.35 22.34 13.03
C THR A 81 12.67 20.96 12.82
N PRO A 82 13.45 19.87 12.77
CA PRO A 82 12.97 18.56 12.30
C PRO A 82 11.82 18.00 13.16
N LEU A 83 11.91 18.12 14.49
CA LEU A 83 10.84 17.66 15.39
C LEU A 83 9.53 18.43 15.18
N ARG A 84 9.61 19.75 14.95
CA ARG A 84 8.43 20.59 14.70
C ARG A 84 7.80 20.26 13.35
N SER A 85 8.61 20.03 12.32
CA SER A 85 8.14 19.59 10.99
C SER A 85 7.43 18.25 11.07
N LEU A 86 8.00 17.28 11.79
CA LEU A 86 7.40 15.97 11.99
C LEU A 86 6.07 16.08 12.76
N GLY A 87 6.00 16.91 13.81
CA GLY A 87 4.76 17.14 14.56
C GLY A 87 3.64 17.81 13.72
N ARG A 88 3.98 18.80 12.90
CA ARG A 88 3.02 19.44 11.97
C ARG A 88 2.53 18.46 10.91
N PHE A 89 3.45 17.70 10.33
CA PHE A 89 3.12 16.66 9.36
C PHE A 89 2.20 15.61 10.00
N GLY A 90 2.54 15.09 11.19
CA GLY A 90 1.74 14.08 11.88
C GLY A 90 0.32 14.56 12.20
N THR A 91 0.18 15.82 12.63
CA THR A 91 -1.14 16.42 12.90
C THR A 91 -1.98 16.54 11.63
N HIS A 92 -1.38 17.02 10.53
CA HIS A 92 -2.08 17.12 9.25
C HIS A 92 -2.48 15.73 8.73
N PHE A 93 -1.53 14.79 8.79
CA PHE A 93 -1.70 13.43 8.34
C PHE A 93 -2.82 12.70 9.11
N ALA A 94 -2.87 12.82 10.44
CA ALA A 94 -3.92 12.22 11.26
C ALA A 94 -5.32 12.77 10.94
N ARG A 95 -5.43 14.07 10.62
CA ARG A 95 -6.69 14.66 10.15
C ARG A 95 -7.12 14.06 8.82
N THR A 96 -6.24 14.06 7.82
CA THR A 96 -6.52 13.48 6.51
C THR A 96 -6.89 12.00 6.58
N LEU A 97 -6.22 11.23 7.45
CA LEU A 97 -6.58 9.84 7.71
C LEU A 97 -8.01 9.71 8.25
N THR A 98 -8.40 10.58 9.18
CA THR A 98 -9.73 10.57 9.77
C THR A 98 -10.78 10.98 8.74
N ASP A 99 -10.50 12.01 7.93
CA ASP A 99 -11.40 12.49 6.88
C ASP A 99 -11.61 11.44 5.77
N THR A 100 -10.57 10.65 5.46
CA THR A 100 -10.60 9.67 4.36
C THR A 100 -11.09 8.29 4.80
N TYR A 101 -10.65 7.81 5.98
CA TYR A 101 -10.88 6.45 6.44
C TYR A 101 -11.80 6.36 7.68
N GLY A 102 -12.23 7.50 8.21
CA GLY A 102 -13.13 7.55 9.37
C GLY A 102 -14.48 6.88 9.09
N PRO A 103 -15.17 6.40 10.13
CA PRO A 103 -16.48 5.80 9.97
C PRO A 103 -17.45 6.82 9.37
N VAL A 104 -18.21 6.39 8.36
CA VAL A 104 -19.29 7.19 7.79
C VAL A 104 -20.35 7.35 8.86
N ARG A 105 -20.62 8.60 9.25
CA ARG A 105 -21.76 8.90 10.11
C ARG A 105 -23.01 8.59 9.29
N LYS A 106 -23.76 7.55 9.67
CA LYS A 106 -25.12 7.36 9.17
C LYS A 106 -25.94 8.56 9.65
N GLU A 107 -26.34 9.43 8.74
CA GLU A 107 -27.50 10.27 8.99
C GLU A 107 -28.72 9.33 8.98
N ASP A 108 -29.33 9.17 10.16
CA ASP A 108 -30.62 8.53 10.30
C ASP A 108 -31.62 9.26 9.38
N ARG A 109 -32.19 8.52 8.43
CA ARG A 109 -33.38 8.91 7.66
C ARG A 109 -34.60 8.26 8.30
#